data_AF-A0A974NB24-F1
#
_entry.id   AF-A0A974NB24-F1
#
_cell.length_a   1.000
_cell.length_b   1.000
_cell.length_c   1.000
_cell.angle_alpha   90.00
_cell.angle_beta   90.00
_cell.angle_gamma   90.00
#
_symmetry.space_group_name_H-M   'P 1'
#
loop_
_entity.id
_entity.type
_entity.pdbx_description
1 polymer ?
#
loop_
_entity_poly.entity_id
_entity_poly.type
_entity_poly.pdbx_seq_one_letter_code
_entity_poly.pdbx_strand_id
1 'polypeptide(L)'
;MSARTQDEGAHQGARDGSPQRRPASMRLGSRDLITLGVYSVLYVVVMLVAGTPFAFSPVLTYALPVSAAFFCAPVYLLLVAKVPRRGAVAVLGAVVGLVLFVTGMFWLWAVAALALGVVAGEVAALGRFRSPGLNTVSYMVFALAPLASYVMVWVNQESYRAYLVGKGTDAAYMDSMFAAASYWLLVAITVGTLLAAWLGTLLGRRMLARHLTRAGIVA
;
A
#
# COMPACT_ATOMS: atom_id res chain seq x y z
N MET A 1 -6.37 80.58 11.65
CA MET A 1 -7.48 81.17 12.41
C MET A 1 -8.74 80.72 11.66
N SER A 2 -9.44 79.63 11.96
CA SER A 2 -10.18 79.21 13.17
C SER A 2 -10.52 77.70 13.02
N ALA A 3 -10.12 76.78 13.92
CA ALA A 3 -10.93 76.10 14.96
C ALA A 3 -12.25 75.44 14.48
N ARG A 4 -12.33 74.08 14.47
CA ARG A 4 -13.15 73.16 15.34
C ARG A 4 -14.66 73.25 15.08
N THR A 5 -15.45 72.20 14.78
CA THR A 5 -15.72 70.89 15.42
C THR A 5 -16.63 70.07 14.48
N GLN A 6 -16.37 68.78 14.20
CA GLN A 6 -16.83 67.57 14.91
C GLN A 6 -18.26 67.10 14.51
N ASP A 7 -18.29 65.86 13.98
CA ASP A 7 -19.29 64.79 14.17
C ASP A 7 -20.05 64.35 12.92
N GLU A 8 -19.73 63.15 12.43
CA GLU A 8 -20.72 62.18 11.93
C GLU A 8 -20.06 60.79 11.77
N GLY A 9 -20.33 59.94 12.75
CA GLY A 9 -21.01 58.67 12.44
C GLY A 9 -20.19 57.56 11.83
N ALA A 10 -19.57 56.77 12.71
CA ALA A 10 -19.17 55.40 12.45
C ALA A 10 -20.30 54.56 11.81
N HIS A 11 -19.97 53.84 10.73
CA HIS A 11 -20.49 52.48 10.54
C HIS A 11 -19.39 51.59 9.96
N GLN A 12 -18.73 50.90 10.89
CA GLN A 12 -18.07 49.63 10.67
C GLN A 12 -19.03 48.65 9.99
N GLY A 13 -18.69 48.21 8.79
CA GLY A 13 -19.32 47.09 8.09
C GLY A 13 -18.28 46.02 7.80
N ALA A 14 -18.05 45.17 8.80
CA ALA A 14 -17.49 43.82 8.77
C ALA A 14 -16.56 43.42 7.59
N ARG A 15 -15.28 43.29 7.93
CA ARG A 15 -14.38 42.33 7.25
C ARG A 15 -15.01 40.94 7.36
N ASP A 16 -15.55 40.43 6.26
CA ASP A 16 -15.95 39.03 6.16
C ASP A 16 -14.66 38.18 6.03
N GLY A 17 -14.00 37.99 7.18
CA GLY A 17 -12.81 37.18 7.36
C GLY A 17 -13.16 35.70 7.57
N SER A 18 -14.18 35.19 6.88
CA SER A 18 -14.37 33.74 6.81
C SER A 18 -13.17 33.15 6.04
N PRO A 19 -12.36 32.26 6.63
CA PRO A 19 -11.37 31.54 5.87
C PRO A 19 -12.16 30.70 4.88
N GLN A 20 -12.20 31.11 3.61
CA GLN A 20 -12.60 30.23 2.52
C GLN A 20 -11.71 28.99 2.64
N ARG A 21 -12.25 27.93 3.26
CA ARG A 21 -11.66 26.60 3.24
C ARG A 21 -11.66 26.21 1.78
N ARG A 22 -10.56 26.52 1.09
CA ARG A 22 -10.26 26.00 -0.25
C ARG A 22 -10.63 24.52 -0.20
N PRO A 23 -11.52 24.02 -1.08
CA PRO A 23 -11.78 22.60 -1.14
C PRO A 23 -10.43 21.94 -1.30
N ALA A 24 -10.04 21.11 -0.32
CA ALA A 24 -8.73 20.46 -0.32
C ALA A 24 -8.59 19.76 -1.67
N SER A 25 -7.75 20.29 -2.55
CA SER A 25 -7.66 19.86 -3.94
C SER A 25 -7.41 18.35 -3.94
N MET A 26 -8.38 17.54 -4.34
CA MET A 26 -8.30 16.07 -4.30
C MET A 26 -7.28 15.49 -5.31
N ARG A 27 -6.46 16.35 -5.92
CA ARG A 27 -5.46 16.02 -6.94
C ARG A 27 -4.08 15.87 -6.30
N LEU A 28 -3.33 14.87 -6.74
CA LEU A 28 -1.94 14.66 -6.37
C LEU A 28 -1.10 15.84 -6.85
N GLY A 29 -0.41 16.52 -5.93
CA GLY A 29 0.58 17.54 -6.28
C GLY A 29 1.92 16.90 -6.67
N SER A 30 2.79 17.62 -7.38
CA SER A 30 4.11 17.10 -7.77
C SER A 30 4.96 16.65 -6.58
N ARG A 31 4.87 17.37 -5.45
CA ARG A 31 5.54 17.00 -4.19
C ARG A 31 4.98 15.72 -3.56
N ASP A 32 3.67 15.51 -3.70
CA ASP A 32 3.00 14.30 -3.22
C ASP A 32 3.46 13.10 -4.06
N LEU A 33 3.59 13.27 -5.38
CA LEU A 33 4.09 12.24 -6.28
C LEU A 33 5.55 11.85 -5.98
N ILE A 34 6.43 12.81 -5.69
CA ILE A 34 7.82 12.51 -5.30
C ILE A 34 7.83 11.68 -4.02
N THR A 35 7.09 12.12 -3.00
CA THR A 35 6.99 11.41 -1.71
C THR A 35 6.44 10.00 -1.90
N LEU A 36 5.39 9.88 -2.73
CA LEU A 36 4.75 8.63 -3.07
C LEU A 36 5.70 7.68 -3.82
N GLY A 37 6.49 8.19 -4.76
CA GLY A 37 7.52 7.44 -5.45
C GLY A 37 8.57 6.88 -4.48
N VAL A 38 9.08 7.71 -3.57
CA VAL A 38 10.04 7.28 -2.54
C VAL A 38 9.48 6.17 -1.66
N TYR A 39 8.24 6.32 -1.15
CA TYR A 39 7.62 5.28 -0.35
C TYR A 39 7.28 4.02 -1.15
N SER A 40 6.96 4.15 -2.44
CA SER A 40 6.71 3.00 -3.31
C SER A 40 7.98 2.21 -3.59
N VAL A 41 9.10 2.89 -3.85
CA VAL A 41 10.42 2.25 -3.98
C VAL A 41 10.81 1.60 -2.66
N LEU A 42 10.63 2.28 -1.53
CA LEU A 42 10.90 1.69 -0.22
C LEU A 42 10.03 0.44 0.02
N TYR A 43 8.76 0.47 -0.36
CA TYR A 43 7.86 -0.67 -0.26
C TYR A 43 8.38 -1.86 -1.07
N VAL A 44 8.76 -1.61 -2.33
CA VAL A 44 9.33 -2.63 -3.22
C VAL A 44 10.62 -3.21 -2.66
N VAL A 45 11.54 -2.37 -2.16
CA VAL A 45 12.81 -2.83 -1.57
C VAL A 45 12.54 -3.71 -0.35
N VAL A 46 11.67 -3.28 0.57
CA VAL A 46 11.29 -4.08 1.74
C VAL A 46 10.64 -5.39 1.32
N MET A 47 9.77 -5.36 0.32
CA MET A 47 9.10 -6.53 -0.22
C MET A 47 10.10 -7.54 -0.81
N LEU A 48 11.08 -7.07 -1.59
CA LEU A 48 12.11 -7.93 -2.18
C LEU A 48 13.02 -8.51 -1.10
N VAL A 49 13.50 -7.70 -0.16
CA VAL A 49 14.37 -8.15 0.94
C VAL A 49 13.64 -9.11 1.88
N ALA A 50 12.35 -8.87 2.15
CA ALA A 50 11.53 -9.79 2.94
C ALA A 50 11.21 -11.08 2.19
N GLY A 51 11.20 -11.05 0.85
CA GLY A 51 10.86 -12.18 0.00
C GLY A 51 12.05 -13.07 -0.40
N THR A 52 13.26 -12.52 -0.53
CA THR A 52 14.47 -13.27 -0.93
C THR A 52 14.76 -14.53 -0.10
N PRO A 53 14.65 -14.56 1.26
CA PRO A 53 14.92 -15.78 2.00
C PRO A 53 13.90 -16.90 1.74
N PHE A 54 12.74 -16.56 1.18
CA PHE A 54 11.68 -17.52 0.89
C PHE A 54 11.80 -18.15 -0.51
N ALA A 55 12.64 -17.60 -1.39
CA ALA A 55 12.88 -18.13 -2.72
C ALA A 55 13.89 -19.30 -2.76
N PHE A 56 14.57 -19.60 -1.65
CA PHE A 56 15.53 -20.71 -1.57
C PHE A 56 14.88 -22.11 -1.64
N SER A 57 13.58 -22.21 -1.34
CA SER A 57 12.85 -23.47 -1.40
C SER A 57 11.46 -23.27 -1.99
N PRO A 58 10.99 -24.18 -2.87
CA PRO A 58 9.65 -24.15 -3.45
C PRO A 58 8.53 -24.09 -2.40
N VAL A 59 8.72 -24.74 -1.24
CA VAL A 59 7.73 -24.74 -0.15
C VAL A 59 7.73 -23.40 0.60
N LEU A 60 8.92 -22.84 0.85
CA LEU A 60 9.03 -21.53 1.50
C LEU A 60 8.48 -20.40 0.63
N THR A 61 8.45 -20.57 -0.69
CA THR A 61 7.93 -19.56 -1.61
C THR A 61 6.46 -19.22 -1.36
N TYR A 62 5.68 -20.16 -0.81
CA TYR A 62 4.31 -19.91 -0.40
C TYR A 62 4.20 -19.01 0.85
N ALA A 63 5.28 -18.89 1.64
CA ALA A 63 5.34 -17.98 2.79
C ALA A 63 5.81 -16.56 2.42
N LEU A 64 6.31 -16.33 1.19
CA LEU A 64 6.68 -15.02 0.66
C LEU A 64 5.57 -13.97 0.81
N PRO A 65 4.29 -14.22 0.43
CA PRO A 65 3.24 -13.23 0.62
C PRO A 65 2.95 -12.94 2.10
N VAL A 66 3.18 -13.90 3.00
CA VAL A 66 2.98 -13.74 4.45
C VAL A 66 4.07 -12.84 5.04
N SER A 67 5.33 -13.11 4.71
CA SER A 67 6.46 -12.29 5.19
C SER A 67 6.41 -10.88 4.61
N ALA A 68 6.19 -10.74 3.30
CA ALA A 68 6.06 -9.44 2.65
C ALA A 68 4.90 -8.64 3.27
N ALA A 69 3.74 -9.25 3.49
CA ALA A 69 2.61 -8.58 4.14
C ALA A 69 2.95 -8.09 5.55
N PHE A 70 3.74 -8.81 6.32
CA PHE A 70 4.14 -8.37 7.66
C PHE A 70 5.10 -7.16 7.60
N PHE A 71 6.18 -7.26 6.82
CA PHE A 71 7.25 -6.26 6.79
C PHE A 71 6.89 -4.99 6.02
N CYS A 72 6.04 -5.09 4.99
CA CYS A 72 5.62 -3.92 4.21
C CYS A 72 4.53 -3.08 4.89
N ALA A 73 3.88 -3.61 5.94
CA ALA A 73 2.76 -2.94 6.61
C ALA A 73 3.13 -1.56 7.20
N PRO A 74 4.27 -1.37 7.89
CA PRO A 74 4.66 -0.06 8.40
C PRO A 74 4.93 0.95 7.27
N VAL A 75 5.53 0.51 6.15
CA VAL A 75 5.81 1.36 4.99
C VAL A 75 4.50 1.84 4.36
N TYR A 76 3.53 0.94 4.21
CA TYR A 76 2.20 1.27 3.72
C TYR A 76 1.49 2.30 4.60
N LEU A 77 1.53 2.10 5.92
CA LEU A 77 0.92 3.04 6.88
C LEU A 77 1.59 4.42 6.83
N LEU A 78 2.92 4.47 6.66
CA LEU A 78 3.64 5.72 6.47
C LEU A 78 3.23 6.43 5.19
N LEU A 79 3.10 5.70 4.08
CA LEU A 79 2.65 6.25 2.80
C LEU A 79 1.26 6.88 2.93
N VAL A 80 0.32 6.16 3.52
CA VAL A 80 -1.06 6.65 3.73
C VAL A 80 -1.10 7.83 4.71
N ALA A 81 -0.26 7.83 5.74
CA ALA A 81 -0.16 8.94 6.69
C ALA A 81 0.48 10.20 6.08
N LYS A 82 1.46 10.04 5.19
CA LYS A 82 2.18 11.15 4.55
C LYS A 82 1.43 11.73 3.36
N VAL A 83 0.75 10.90 2.59
CA VAL A 83 -0.01 11.29 1.41
C VAL A 83 -1.46 10.80 1.55
N PRO A 84 -2.29 11.43 2.41
CA PRO A 84 -3.70 11.08 2.61
C PRO A 84 -4.56 11.60 1.44
N ARG A 85 -4.25 11.19 0.21
CA ARG A 85 -4.89 11.62 -1.03
C ARG A 85 -5.42 10.43 -1.82
N ARG A 86 -6.55 10.63 -2.51
CA ARG A 86 -7.08 9.64 -3.46
C ARG A 86 -6.06 9.38 -4.57
N GLY A 87 -5.92 8.12 -4.95
CA GLY A 87 -4.94 7.67 -5.94
C GLY A 87 -3.54 7.34 -5.39
N ALA A 88 -3.22 7.65 -4.13
CA ALA A 88 -1.92 7.32 -3.56
C ALA A 88 -1.63 5.80 -3.61
N VAL A 89 -2.58 4.99 -3.15
CA VAL A 89 -2.44 3.53 -3.14
C VAL A 89 -2.47 2.94 -4.56
N ALA A 90 -3.17 3.57 -5.50
CA ALA A 90 -3.18 3.15 -6.90
C ALA A 90 -1.82 3.32 -7.57
N VAL A 91 -1.12 4.44 -7.31
CA VAL A 91 0.25 4.64 -7.79
C VAL A 91 1.22 3.65 -7.13
N LEU A 92 1.06 3.37 -5.83
CA LEU A 92 1.82 2.31 -5.17
C LEU A 92 1.65 0.98 -5.89
N GLY A 93 0.40 0.58 -6.15
CA GLY A 93 0.08 -0.64 -6.91
C GLY A 93 0.65 -0.65 -8.32
N ALA A 94 0.67 0.51 -9.00
CA ALA A 94 1.26 0.66 -10.32
C ALA A 94 2.78 0.51 -10.32
N VAL A 95 3.47 1.15 -9.38
CA VAL A 95 4.93 1.02 -9.24
C VAL A 95 5.30 -0.41 -8.88
N VAL A 96 4.60 -1.01 -7.90
CA VAL A 96 4.81 -2.41 -7.52
C VAL A 96 4.56 -3.32 -8.72
N GLY A 97 3.42 -3.19 -9.38
CA GLY A 97 3.09 -4.01 -10.54
C GLY A 97 4.09 -3.88 -11.68
N LEU A 98 4.53 -2.66 -12.00
CA LEU A 98 5.54 -2.41 -13.02
C LEU A 98 6.88 -3.07 -12.67
N VAL A 99 7.36 -2.89 -11.44
CA VAL A 99 8.63 -3.50 -11.01
C VAL A 99 8.52 -5.03 -11.09
N LEU A 100 7.47 -5.62 -10.54
CA LEU A 100 7.30 -7.08 -10.53
C LEU A 100 7.18 -7.67 -11.94
N PHE A 101 6.53 -6.94 -12.85
CA PHE A 101 6.45 -7.31 -14.25
C PHE A 101 7.84 -7.32 -14.92
N VAL A 102 8.65 -6.30 -14.66
CA VAL A 102 10.04 -6.22 -15.16
C VAL A 102 10.94 -7.28 -14.53
N THR A 103 10.75 -7.60 -13.25
CA THR A 103 11.46 -8.68 -12.54
C THR A 103 11.15 -10.06 -13.12
N GLY A 104 10.16 -10.20 -14.01
CA GLY A 104 9.83 -11.46 -14.67
C GLY A 104 8.91 -12.37 -13.85
N MET A 105 8.29 -11.84 -12.79
CA MET A 105 7.24 -12.56 -12.07
C MET A 105 5.99 -12.71 -12.95
N PHE A 106 5.07 -13.59 -12.53
CA PHE A 106 3.87 -13.84 -13.31
C PHE A 106 3.03 -12.57 -13.46
N TRP A 107 2.64 -12.25 -14.70
CA TRP A 107 2.01 -10.98 -15.06
C TRP A 107 0.71 -10.70 -14.28
N LEU A 108 -0.01 -11.73 -13.87
CA LEU A 108 -1.25 -11.59 -13.11
C LEU A 108 -1.02 -10.96 -11.73
N TRP A 109 0.16 -11.13 -11.13
CA TRP A 109 0.54 -10.40 -9.93
C TRP A 109 0.54 -8.89 -10.19
N ALA A 110 1.16 -8.45 -11.28
CA ALA A 110 1.22 -7.04 -11.62
C ALA A 110 -0.18 -6.45 -11.84
N VAL A 111 -1.05 -7.18 -12.54
CA VAL A 111 -2.45 -6.79 -12.77
C VAL A 111 -3.22 -6.73 -11.45
N ALA A 112 -3.05 -7.72 -10.58
CA ALA A 112 -3.70 -7.73 -9.27
C ALA A 112 -3.19 -6.61 -8.36
N ALA A 113 -1.89 -6.28 -8.39
CA ALA A 113 -1.33 -5.16 -7.64
C ALA A 113 -1.92 -3.82 -8.09
N LEU A 114 -2.13 -3.63 -9.39
CA LEU A 114 -2.83 -2.48 -9.94
C LEU A 114 -4.30 -2.45 -9.50
N ALA A 115 -5.04 -3.52 -9.75
CA ALA A 115 -6.48 -3.59 -9.46
C ALA A 115 -6.77 -3.45 -7.95
N LEU A 116 -6.10 -4.24 -7.12
CA LEU A 116 -6.25 -4.18 -5.67
C LEU A 116 -5.64 -2.90 -5.09
N GLY A 117 -4.65 -2.29 -5.74
CA GLY A 117 -4.15 -0.96 -5.38
C GLY A 117 -5.21 0.13 -5.54
N VAL A 118 -6.01 0.07 -6.61
CA VAL A 118 -7.16 0.97 -6.81
C VAL A 118 -8.23 0.70 -5.74
N VAL A 119 -8.63 -0.56 -5.55
CA VAL A 119 -9.66 -0.94 -4.56
C VAL A 119 -9.25 -0.55 -3.15
N ALA A 120 -8.01 -0.85 -2.75
CA ALA A 120 -7.45 -0.44 -1.47
C ALA A 120 -7.45 1.10 -1.33
N GLY A 121 -7.05 1.81 -2.38
CA GLY A 121 -7.13 3.28 -2.42
C GLY A 121 -8.52 3.82 -2.10
N GLU A 122 -9.56 3.22 -2.65
CA GLU A 122 -10.96 3.60 -2.36
C GLU A 122 -11.36 3.23 -0.92
N VAL A 123 -10.98 2.05 -0.42
CA VAL A 123 -11.24 1.65 0.98
C VAL A 123 -10.60 2.64 1.97
N ALA A 124 -9.34 3.01 1.75
CA ALA A 124 -8.67 4.02 2.58
C ALA A 124 -9.31 5.42 2.44
N ALA A 125 -9.82 5.75 1.24
CA ALA A 125 -10.49 7.02 0.99
C ALA A 125 -11.84 7.15 1.73
N LEU A 126 -12.58 6.06 1.95
CA LEU A 126 -13.79 6.04 2.78
C LEU A 126 -13.50 6.56 4.20
N GLY A 127 -12.34 6.19 4.74
CA GLY A 127 -11.86 6.64 6.04
C GLY A 127 -11.17 8.00 6.05
N ARG A 128 -11.19 8.72 4.92
CA ARG A 128 -10.38 9.93 4.67
C ARG A 128 -8.91 9.73 5.05
N PHE A 129 -8.39 8.51 4.88
CA PHE A 129 -7.04 8.08 5.25
C PHE A 129 -6.68 8.24 6.74
N ARG A 130 -7.66 8.61 7.60
CA ARG A 130 -7.47 8.88 9.03
C ARG A 130 -7.93 7.74 9.93
N SER A 131 -8.87 6.92 9.47
CA SER A 131 -9.36 5.80 10.27
C SER A 131 -8.36 4.64 10.24
N PRO A 132 -7.81 4.23 11.39
CA PRO A 132 -6.84 3.15 11.42
C PRO A 132 -7.43 1.80 11.00
N GLY A 133 -8.72 1.55 11.27
CA GLY A 133 -9.40 0.33 10.85
C GLY A 133 -9.49 0.20 9.33
N LEU A 134 -9.98 1.22 8.62
CA LEU A 134 -10.07 1.16 7.16
C LEU A 134 -8.69 1.18 6.49
N ASN A 135 -7.69 1.83 7.08
CA ASN A 135 -6.31 1.75 6.57
C ASN A 135 -5.74 0.32 6.71
N THR A 136 -6.06 -0.40 7.79
CA THR A 136 -5.72 -1.81 7.94
C THR A 136 -6.45 -2.68 6.93
N VAL A 137 -7.76 -2.51 6.75
CA VAL A 137 -8.54 -3.26 5.75
C VAL A 137 -8.03 -3.00 4.34
N SER A 138 -7.74 -1.73 4.02
CA SER A 138 -7.13 -1.33 2.75
C SER A 138 -5.80 -2.04 2.50
N TYR A 139 -4.93 -2.11 3.52
CA TYR A 139 -3.68 -2.85 3.40
C TYR A 139 -3.90 -4.36 3.24
N MET A 140 -4.84 -4.94 3.98
CA MET A 140 -5.20 -6.36 3.84
C MET A 140 -5.66 -6.68 2.42
N VAL A 141 -6.48 -5.83 1.80
CA VAL A 141 -6.90 -5.98 0.39
C VAL A 141 -5.68 -5.91 -0.54
N PHE A 142 -4.79 -4.94 -0.35
CA PHE A 142 -3.60 -4.80 -1.17
C PHE A 142 -2.62 -5.98 -1.01
N ALA A 143 -2.48 -6.51 0.22
CA ALA A 143 -1.61 -7.63 0.54
C ALA A 143 -2.04 -8.95 -0.13
N LEU A 144 -3.27 -9.05 -0.65
CA LEU A 144 -3.74 -10.20 -1.42
C LEU A 144 -3.24 -10.22 -2.88
N ALA A 145 -2.64 -9.13 -3.38
CA ALA A 145 -2.14 -9.07 -4.76
C ALA A 145 -1.21 -10.22 -5.20
N PRO A 146 -0.28 -10.70 -4.36
CA PRO A 146 0.57 -11.84 -4.70
C PRO A 146 -0.24 -13.14 -4.93
N LEU A 147 -1.37 -13.30 -4.22
CA LEU A 147 -2.19 -14.52 -4.31
C LEU A 147 -2.77 -14.72 -5.70
N ALA A 148 -2.97 -13.65 -6.48
CA ALA A 148 -3.43 -13.78 -7.86
C ALA A 148 -2.46 -14.59 -8.72
N SER A 149 -1.14 -14.47 -8.49
CA SER A 149 -0.14 -15.33 -9.13
C SER A 149 -0.27 -16.78 -8.68
N TYR A 150 -0.37 -17.00 -7.37
CA TYR A 150 -0.43 -18.34 -6.80
C TYR A 150 -1.70 -19.10 -7.22
N VAL A 151 -2.84 -18.42 -7.36
CA VAL A 151 -4.10 -19.06 -7.81
C VAL A 151 -3.92 -19.81 -9.15
N MET A 152 -3.02 -19.36 -10.03
CA MET A 152 -2.77 -20.07 -11.29
C MET A 152 -2.15 -21.46 -11.13
N VAL A 153 -1.55 -21.75 -9.99
CA VAL A 153 -1.10 -23.11 -9.62
C VAL A 153 -2.27 -24.10 -9.53
N TRP A 154 -3.50 -23.63 -9.28
CA TRP A 154 -4.69 -24.49 -9.23
C TRP A 154 -5.59 -24.35 -10.45
N VAL A 155 -5.53 -23.21 -11.16
CA VAL A 155 -6.36 -22.97 -12.35
C VAL A 155 -5.71 -23.50 -13.62
N ASN A 156 -4.43 -23.18 -13.84
CA ASN A 156 -3.73 -23.56 -15.07
C ASN A 156 -2.20 -23.63 -14.85
N GLN A 157 -1.76 -24.77 -14.32
CA GLN A 157 -0.35 -25.06 -14.03
C GLN A 157 0.53 -24.99 -15.27
N GLU A 158 0.02 -25.44 -16.41
CA GLU A 158 0.79 -25.50 -17.66
C GLU A 158 1.14 -24.10 -18.16
N SER A 159 0.17 -23.18 -18.19
CA SER A 159 0.40 -21.77 -18.55
C SER A 159 1.34 -21.07 -17.57
N TYR A 160 1.20 -21.35 -16.27
CA TYR A 160 2.02 -20.76 -15.21
C TYR A 160 3.47 -21.23 -15.30
N ARG A 161 3.68 -22.53 -15.53
CA ARG A 161 5.00 -23.12 -15.76
C ARG A 161 5.62 -22.60 -17.04
N ALA A 162 4.91 -22.63 -18.16
CA ALA A 162 5.44 -22.18 -19.45
C ALA A 162 5.90 -20.72 -19.40
N TYR A 163 5.12 -19.86 -18.73
CA TYR A 163 5.49 -18.46 -18.53
C TYR A 163 6.74 -18.30 -17.66
N LEU A 164 6.78 -18.96 -16.49
CA LEU A 164 7.87 -18.80 -15.53
C LEU A 164 9.17 -19.45 -16.00
N VAL A 165 9.09 -20.62 -16.63
CA VAL A 165 10.24 -21.29 -17.25
C VAL A 165 10.77 -20.47 -18.44
N GLY A 166 9.87 -19.92 -19.27
CA GLY A 166 10.25 -19.00 -20.35
C GLY A 166 10.93 -17.71 -19.87
N LYS A 167 10.74 -17.35 -18.59
CA LYS A 167 11.40 -16.21 -17.91
C LYS A 167 12.67 -16.61 -17.13
N GLY A 168 13.06 -17.88 -17.16
CA GLY A 168 14.29 -18.38 -16.53
C GLY A 168 14.11 -19.07 -15.18
N THR A 169 12.88 -19.40 -14.76
CA THR A 169 12.63 -20.23 -13.57
C THR A 169 12.95 -21.69 -13.89
N ASP A 170 13.64 -22.38 -12.97
CA ASP A 170 13.94 -23.80 -13.16
C ASP A 170 12.67 -24.67 -13.22
N ALA A 171 12.62 -25.60 -14.16
CA ALA A 171 11.51 -26.51 -14.35
C ALA A 171 11.34 -27.45 -13.15
N ALA A 172 12.44 -27.91 -12.54
CA ALA A 172 12.40 -28.79 -11.37
C ALA A 172 11.88 -28.07 -10.11
N TYR A 173 12.18 -26.76 -10.02
CA TYR A 173 11.62 -25.88 -9.00
C TYR A 173 10.09 -25.78 -9.10
N MET A 174 9.58 -25.58 -10.32
CA MET A 174 8.14 -25.52 -10.59
C MET A 174 7.44 -26.85 -10.29
N ASP A 175 8.04 -27.98 -10.65
CA ASP A 175 7.49 -29.31 -10.34
C ASP A 175 7.38 -29.54 -8.83
N SER A 176 8.42 -29.17 -8.08
CA SER A 176 8.43 -29.26 -6.63
C SER A 176 7.38 -28.33 -6.00
N MET A 177 7.21 -27.13 -6.56
CA MET A 177 6.19 -26.17 -6.12
C MET A 177 4.77 -26.71 -6.33
N PHE A 178 4.51 -27.36 -7.46
CA PHE A 178 3.21 -27.97 -7.77
C PHE A 178 2.95 -29.25 -6.97
N ALA A 179 3.97 -30.08 -6.74
CA ALA A 179 3.84 -31.25 -5.88
C ALA A 179 3.48 -30.90 -4.44
N ALA A 180 3.95 -29.75 -3.94
CA ALA A 180 3.58 -29.21 -2.64
C ALA A 180 2.22 -28.48 -2.63
N ALA A 181 1.61 -28.23 -3.80
CA ALA A 181 0.41 -27.42 -3.91
C ALA A 181 -0.85 -28.21 -3.48
N SER A 182 -1.28 -28.01 -2.24
CA SER A 182 -2.55 -28.51 -1.72
C SER A 182 -3.62 -27.41 -1.71
N TYR A 183 -4.90 -27.75 -1.85
CA TYR A 183 -6.00 -26.78 -1.68
C TYR A 183 -5.97 -26.10 -0.30
N TRP A 184 -5.57 -26.84 0.74
CA TRP A 184 -5.38 -26.28 2.09
C TRP A 184 -4.25 -25.26 2.17
N LEU A 185 -3.25 -25.37 1.30
CA LEU A 185 -2.15 -24.42 1.24
C LEU A 185 -2.63 -23.04 0.77
N LEU A 186 -3.50 -22.98 -0.26
CA LEU A 186 -4.11 -21.72 -0.71
C LEU A 186 -4.87 -21.02 0.43
N VAL A 187 -5.65 -21.78 1.19
CA VAL A 187 -6.38 -21.26 2.34
C VAL A 187 -5.40 -20.77 3.42
N ALA A 188 -4.38 -21.58 3.72
CA ALA A 188 -3.38 -21.25 4.73
C ALA A 188 -2.57 -19.98 4.37
N ILE A 189 -2.14 -19.81 3.12
CA ILE A 189 -1.44 -18.60 2.69
C ILE A 189 -2.36 -17.39 2.71
N THR A 190 -3.63 -17.55 2.33
CA THR A 190 -4.59 -16.43 2.32
C THR A 190 -4.85 -15.94 3.74
N VAL A 191 -5.16 -16.87 4.67
CA VAL A 191 -5.37 -16.55 6.08
C VAL A 191 -4.08 -16.03 6.71
N GLY A 192 -2.94 -16.66 6.42
CA GLY A 192 -1.63 -16.25 6.90
C GLY A 192 -1.27 -14.83 6.48
N THR A 193 -1.47 -14.48 5.20
CA THR A 193 -1.23 -13.13 4.65
C THR A 193 -2.13 -12.10 5.30
N LEU A 194 -3.41 -12.40 5.50
CA LEU A 194 -4.35 -11.49 6.16
C LEU A 194 -3.98 -11.27 7.64
N LEU A 195 -3.62 -12.33 8.37
CA LEU A 195 -3.16 -12.25 9.75
C LEU A 195 -1.85 -11.48 9.87
N ALA A 196 -0.88 -11.76 8.99
CA ALA A 196 0.39 -11.06 8.92
C ALA A 196 0.21 -9.58 8.58
N ALA A 197 -0.67 -9.25 7.64
CA ALA A 197 -1.02 -7.87 7.32
C ALA A 197 -1.66 -7.16 8.51
N TRP A 198 -2.59 -7.83 9.20
CA TRP A 198 -3.23 -7.28 10.39
C TRP A 198 -2.22 -7.04 11.52
N LEU A 199 -1.41 -8.05 11.87
CA LEU A 199 -0.35 -7.94 12.88
C LEU A 199 0.70 -6.88 12.52
N GLY A 200 1.13 -6.84 11.26
CA GLY A 200 2.07 -5.86 10.74
C GLY A 200 1.53 -4.44 10.85
N THR A 201 0.25 -4.22 10.55
CA THR A 201 -0.37 -2.89 10.72
C THR A 201 -0.51 -2.51 12.19
N LEU A 202 -0.83 -3.45 13.09
CA LEU A 202 -0.85 -3.20 14.54
C LEU A 202 0.53 -2.79 15.05
N LEU A 203 1.58 -3.50 14.65
CA LEU A 203 2.96 -3.20 15.05
C LEU A 203 3.42 -1.87 14.45
N GLY A 204 3.17 -1.64 13.15
CA GLY A 204 3.49 -0.39 12.46
C GLY A 204 2.82 0.81 13.13
N ARG A 205 1.54 0.69 13.52
CA ARG A 205 0.84 1.72 14.30
C ARG A 205 1.50 2.02 15.63
N ARG A 206 1.91 0.98 16.39
CA ARG A 206 2.62 1.16 17.66
C ARG A 206 3.97 1.85 17.47
N MET A 207 4.71 1.51 16.41
CA MET A 207 5.97 2.16 16.08
C MET A 207 5.75 3.63 15.72
N LEU A 208 4.79 3.94 14.83
CA LEU A 208 4.43 5.32 14.49
C LEU A 208 4.04 6.13 15.73
N ALA A 209 3.18 5.57 16.59
CA ALA A 209 2.76 6.25 17.82
C ALA A 209 3.97 6.56 18.72
N ARG A 210 4.90 5.61 18.92
CA ARG A 210 6.11 5.80 19.74
C ARG A 210 7.08 6.82 19.14
N HIS A 211 7.28 6.84 17.83
CA HIS A 211 8.17 7.80 17.18
C HIS A 211 7.58 9.21 17.15
N LEU A 212 6.25 9.35 16.99
CA LEU A 212 5.58 10.64 16.99
C LEU A 212 5.46 11.26 18.38
N THR A 213 5.25 10.44 19.43
CA THR A 213 5.31 10.90 20.83
C THR A 213 6.74 11.29 21.22
N ARG A 214 7.75 10.50 20.83
CA ARG A 214 9.17 10.87 21.04
C ARG A 214 9.59 12.12 20.28
N ALA A 215 8.95 12.43 19.16
CA ALA A 215 9.20 13.64 18.37
C ALA A 215 8.41 14.87 18.86
N GLY A 216 7.59 14.75 19.92
CA GLY A 216 6.84 15.86 20.51
C GLY A 216 5.66 16.38 19.66
N ILE A 217 5.21 15.62 18.66
CA ILE A 217 4.16 16.06 17.71
C ILE A 217 2.75 15.72 18.22
N VAL A 218 2.64 14.83 19.21
CA VAL A 218 1.37 14.49 19.87
C VAL A 218 1.63 14.38 21.37
N ALA A 219 1.00 15.28 22.13
CA ALA A 219 0.83 15.16 23.58
C ALA A 219 -0.42 14.31 23.87
#